data_AF-A0A164QJ18-F1
#
_entry.id   AF-A0A164QJ18-F1
#
_cell.length_a   1.000
_cell.length_b   1.000
_cell.length_c   1.000
_cell.angle_alpha   90.00
_cell.angle_beta   90.00
_cell.angle_gamma   90.00
#
_symmetry.space_group_name_H-M   'P 1'
#
loop_
_entity.id
_entity.type
_entity.pdbx_description
1 polymer ?
#
loop_
_entity_poly.entity_id
_entity_poly.type
_entity_poly.pdbx_seq_one_letter_code
_entity_poly.pdbx_strand_id
1 'polypeptide(L)'
;MAEDTIQDPSISLFIAVSKFSADVVAQVNSALRAKDIYTQFKSEIMSTAPDFRPYLSTDPQIDYLTVSPIDARDDSRIFFLDQLKSRLQDSPVTGVSHSERYPVQLALISEFVGRWREYIIGCLDRIHLGLCEILNKTVCNHFGDSKVIVETRMIMYEEIELRRAAVLQELESFPKMEQLPFTQNSWQLSSLRQQWLQRYVNARAEHIANPWKCDLSPRPALFDTGRVHMHNFTVSANSAVVTDVLTGLHQLGYENLTLADLARLKPSDAYKEELELAADVRGYFDIAAARVIDIVPMIINHHYLNEFLDTLNFILVKADVHHNTQ
;
A
#
# COMPACT_ATOMS: atom_id res chain seq x y z
N MET A 1 -48.46 -49.67 12.65
CA MET A 1 -48.51 -49.10 11.28
C MET A 1 -47.60 -47.90 11.30
N ALA A 2 -46.36 -48.08 10.84
CA ALA A 2 -45.41 -47.00 10.70
C ALA A 2 -45.73 -46.30 9.37
N GLU A 3 -46.06 -45.01 9.42
CA GLU A 3 -46.05 -44.14 8.26
C GLU A 3 -44.59 -43.97 7.84
N ASP A 4 -44.14 -44.80 6.89
CA ASP A 4 -42.99 -44.47 6.06
C ASP A 4 -43.39 -43.27 5.20
N THR A 5 -43.14 -42.08 5.71
CA THR A 5 -43.20 -40.84 4.93
C THR A 5 -42.15 -40.97 3.84
N ILE A 6 -42.59 -41.34 2.63
CA ILE A 6 -41.77 -41.35 1.41
C ILE A 6 -41.35 -39.90 1.16
N GLN A 7 -40.21 -39.51 1.75
CA GLN A 7 -39.64 -38.20 1.55
C GLN A 7 -39.05 -38.21 0.14
N ASP A 8 -39.63 -37.40 -0.74
CA ASP A 8 -39.19 -37.26 -2.14
C ASP A 8 -37.66 -37.09 -2.17
N PRO A 9 -36.91 -37.98 -2.86
CA PRO A 9 -35.45 -37.91 -2.96
C PRO A 9 -34.94 -36.52 -3.38
N SER A 10 -35.72 -35.82 -4.21
CA SER A 10 -35.43 -34.48 -4.69
C SER A 10 -35.50 -33.43 -3.56
N ILE A 11 -36.46 -33.58 -2.64
CA ILE A 11 -36.60 -32.69 -1.47
C ILE A 11 -35.44 -32.92 -0.49
N SER A 12 -35.07 -34.18 -0.27
CA SER A 12 -33.92 -34.53 0.60
C SER A 12 -32.60 -33.98 0.07
N LEU A 13 -32.38 -34.05 -1.24
CA LEU A 13 -31.18 -33.50 -1.88
C LEU A 13 -31.16 -31.96 -1.83
N PHE A 14 -32.29 -31.30 -2.10
CA PHE A 14 -32.40 -29.85 -1.97
C PHE A 14 -32.09 -29.35 -0.56
N ILE A 15 -32.58 -30.04 0.47
CA ILE A 15 -32.27 -29.73 1.88
C ILE A 15 -30.78 -29.93 2.16
N ALA A 16 -30.17 -31.02 1.65
CA ALA A 16 -28.75 -31.30 1.81
C ALA A 16 -27.88 -30.21 1.16
N VAL A 17 -28.18 -29.81 -0.08
CA VAL A 17 -27.49 -28.74 -0.80
C VAL A 17 -27.64 -27.40 -0.07
N SER A 18 -28.84 -27.09 0.42
CA SER A 18 -29.08 -25.84 1.17
C SER A 18 -28.31 -25.77 2.48
N LYS A 19 -28.26 -26.88 3.21
CA LYS A 19 -27.47 -26.99 4.44
C LYS A 19 -25.97 -26.91 4.14
N PHE A 20 -25.52 -27.56 3.08
CA PHE A 20 -24.14 -27.49 2.60
C PHE A 20 -23.73 -26.05 2.29
N SER A 21 -24.53 -25.31 1.50
CA SER A 21 -24.25 -23.91 1.17
C SER A 21 -24.17 -23.02 2.41
N ALA A 22 -25.11 -23.18 3.36
CA ALA A 22 -25.10 -22.44 4.61
C ALA A 22 -23.83 -22.72 5.46
N ASP A 23 -23.41 -23.97 5.53
CA ASP A 23 -22.21 -24.37 6.28
C ASP A 23 -20.93 -23.87 5.60
N VAL A 24 -20.88 -23.82 4.26
CA VAL A 24 -19.76 -23.20 3.53
C VAL A 24 -19.67 -21.72 3.88
N VAL A 25 -20.78 -20.97 3.83
CA VAL A 25 -20.80 -19.54 4.20
C VAL A 25 -20.31 -19.35 5.65
N ALA A 26 -20.79 -20.16 6.59
CA ALA A 26 -20.36 -20.09 7.98
C ALA A 26 -18.86 -20.39 8.15
N GLN A 27 -18.33 -21.40 7.46
CA GLN A 27 -16.92 -21.74 7.52
C GLN A 27 -16.03 -20.71 6.84
N VAL A 28 -16.44 -20.15 5.70
CA VAL A 28 -15.68 -19.07 5.06
C VAL A 28 -15.59 -17.87 6.00
N ASN A 29 -16.69 -17.44 6.60
CA ASN A 29 -16.68 -16.29 7.51
C ASN A 29 -15.87 -16.50 8.80
N SER A 30 -15.65 -17.74 9.23
CA SER A 30 -14.98 -18.05 10.50
C SER A 30 -13.55 -18.59 10.35
N ALA A 31 -13.27 -19.35 9.29
CA ALA A 31 -12.03 -20.08 9.09
C ALA A 31 -11.16 -19.52 7.95
N LEU A 32 -11.75 -18.86 6.94
CA LEU A 32 -10.96 -18.18 5.93
C LEU A 32 -10.30 -16.97 6.61
N ARG A 33 -9.02 -17.11 6.93
CA ARG A 33 -8.20 -16.07 7.60
C ARG A 33 -7.89 -14.90 6.65
N ALA A 34 -8.92 -14.40 5.96
CA ALA A 34 -8.81 -13.35 4.94
C ALA A 34 -8.17 -12.09 5.52
N LYS A 35 -8.50 -11.72 6.76
CA LYS A 35 -7.89 -10.59 7.45
C LYS A 35 -6.37 -10.72 7.59
N ASP A 36 -5.87 -11.90 7.92
CA ASP A 36 -4.43 -12.14 8.06
C ASP A 36 -3.75 -12.06 6.69
N ILE A 37 -4.37 -12.65 5.67
CA ILE A 37 -3.89 -12.59 4.28
C ILE A 37 -3.84 -11.14 3.77
N TYR A 38 -4.87 -10.33 4.03
CA TYR A 38 -4.87 -8.91 3.66
C TYR A 38 -3.87 -8.09 4.47
N THR A 39 -3.62 -8.44 5.72
CA THR A 39 -2.57 -7.81 6.54
C THR A 39 -1.18 -8.13 5.98
N GLN A 40 -0.95 -9.37 5.56
CA GLN A 40 0.28 -9.77 4.88
C GLN A 40 0.44 -9.02 3.54
N PHE A 41 -0.61 -8.99 2.72
CA PHE A 41 -0.62 -8.25 1.45
C PHE A 41 -0.29 -6.77 1.65
N LYS A 42 -0.87 -6.13 2.67
CA LYS A 42 -0.52 -4.76 3.05
C LYS A 42 0.97 -4.62 3.36
N SER A 43 1.53 -5.52 4.17
CA SER A 43 2.98 -5.50 4.47
C SER A 43 3.84 -5.68 3.22
N GLU A 44 3.43 -6.56 2.29
CA GLU A 44 4.12 -6.78 1.02
C GLU A 44 4.12 -5.52 0.14
N ILE A 45 2.97 -4.85 -0.02
CA ILE A 45 2.89 -3.58 -0.77
C ILE A 45 3.73 -2.49 -0.09
N MET A 46 3.61 -2.32 1.23
CA MET A 46 4.37 -1.30 1.97
C MET A 46 5.88 -1.55 1.89
N SER A 47 6.33 -2.81 1.77
CA SER A 47 7.74 -3.15 1.63
C SER A 47 8.37 -2.72 0.29
N THR A 48 7.56 -2.32 -0.69
CA THR A 48 8.06 -1.79 -1.97
C THR A 48 8.42 -0.31 -1.93
N ALA A 49 8.23 0.35 -0.79
CA ALA A 49 8.44 1.78 -0.67
C ALA A 49 9.90 2.17 -0.94
N PRO A 50 10.18 3.15 -1.82
CA PRO A 50 11.53 3.47 -2.25
C PRO A 50 12.37 4.06 -1.11
N ASP A 51 13.49 3.45 -0.76
CA ASP A 51 14.30 3.90 0.38
C ASP A 51 15.22 5.07 -0.01
N PHE A 52 14.68 6.30 0.09
CA PHE A 52 15.46 7.51 -0.13
C PHE A 52 16.23 7.91 1.13
N ARG A 53 17.56 7.98 0.99
CA ARG A 53 18.47 8.44 2.04
C ARG A 53 18.93 9.86 1.71
N PRO A 54 18.74 10.84 2.60
CA PRO A 54 19.07 12.24 2.32
C PRO A 54 20.57 12.54 2.50
N TYR A 55 21.41 11.57 2.12
CA TYR A 55 22.86 11.56 2.28
C TYR A 55 23.53 11.20 0.95
N LEU A 56 24.84 11.41 0.86
CA LEU A 56 25.64 10.96 -0.27
C LEU A 56 26.08 9.52 -0.05
N SER A 57 26.18 8.74 -1.12
CA SER A 57 26.67 7.36 -1.03
C SER A 57 28.09 7.26 -0.44
N THR A 58 28.88 8.33 -0.56
CA THR A 58 30.26 8.45 -0.05
C THR A 58 30.36 8.96 1.39
N ASP A 59 29.25 9.29 2.06
CA ASP A 59 29.30 9.87 3.40
C ASP A 59 29.82 8.82 4.43
N PRO A 60 30.92 9.11 5.14
CA PRO A 60 31.67 8.10 5.93
C PRO A 60 31.02 7.70 7.26
N GLN A 61 29.83 8.21 7.60
CA GLN A 61 29.14 8.00 8.89
C GLN A 61 27.76 7.34 8.77
N ILE A 62 27.41 6.78 7.60
CA ILE A 62 26.14 6.07 7.46
C ILE A 62 26.30 4.68 8.09
N ASP A 63 25.91 4.53 9.35
CA ASP A 63 25.57 3.22 9.88
C ASP A 63 24.28 2.78 9.20
N TYR A 64 24.42 2.11 8.05
CA TYR A 64 23.33 1.72 7.13
C TYR A 64 22.18 0.97 7.82
N LEU A 65 22.43 0.44 9.02
CA LEU A 65 21.51 -0.33 9.85
C LEU A 65 20.63 0.49 10.80
N THR A 66 20.91 1.78 11.04
CA THR A 66 20.25 2.56 12.13
C THR A 66 19.14 3.51 11.67
N VAL A 67 19.09 3.86 10.38
CA VAL A 67 18.05 4.76 9.81
C VAL A 67 17.14 3.98 8.86
N SER A 68 16.71 2.77 9.22
CA SER A 68 15.64 2.14 8.44
C SER A 68 14.36 2.96 8.58
N PRO A 69 13.68 3.32 7.47
CA PRO A 69 12.25 3.56 7.54
C PRO A 69 11.62 2.38 8.26
N ILE A 70 10.66 2.63 9.14
CA ILE A 70 9.89 1.60 9.88
C ILE A 70 9.32 0.51 8.94
N ASP A 71 9.28 0.77 7.63
CA ASP A 71 8.67 -0.05 6.59
C ASP A 71 9.63 -0.62 5.53
N ALA A 72 10.95 -0.36 5.59
CA ALA A 72 11.89 -0.88 4.58
C ALA A 72 12.39 -2.28 4.95
N ARG A 73 12.10 -3.29 4.10
CA ARG A 73 12.75 -4.61 4.17
C ARG A 73 14.15 -4.54 3.55
N ASP A 74 15.00 -5.49 3.94
CA ASP A 74 16.42 -5.65 3.54
C ASP A 74 16.68 -5.60 2.01
N ASP A 75 15.66 -5.91 1.19
CA ASP A 75 15.73 -5.91 -0.29
C ASP A 75 15.28 -4.60 -0.96
N SER A 76 15.02 -3.54 -0.18
CA SER A 76 14.58 -2.24 -0.73
C SER A 76 15.76 -1.54 -1.38
N ARG A 77 15.63 -1.17 -2.65
CA ARG A 77 16.68 -0.42 -3.35
C ARG A 77 16.87 0.94 -2.67
N ILE A 78 18.07 1.15 -2.14
CA ILE A 78 18.46 2.39 -1.49
C ILE A 78 18.83 3.41 -2.57
N PHE A 79 18.34 4.64 -2.41
CA PHE A 79 18.62 5.76 -3.29
C PHE A 79 19.27 6.89 -2.50
N PHE A 80 20.52 7.18 -2.83
CA PHE A 80 21.26 8.34 -2.28
C PHE A 80 21.09 9.58 -3.16
N LEU A 81 21.41 10.75 -2.61
CA LEU A 81 21.20 12.03 -3.30
C LEU A 81 22.11 12.20 -4.53
N ASP A 82 23.35 11.71 -4.48
CA ASP A 82 24.27 11.71 -5.63
C ASP A 82 23.77 10.83 -6.77
N GLN A 83 23.12 9.71 -6.44
CA GLN A 83 22.52 8.82 -7.44
C GLN A 83 21.28 9.44 -8.08
N LEU A 84 20.42 10.09 -7.27
CA LEU A 84 19.28 10.86 -7.78
C LEU A 84 19.73 12.00 -8.68
N LYS A 85 20.79 12.70 -8.30
CA LYS A 85 21.40 13.78 -9.07
C LYS A 85 21.90 13.29 -10.43
N SER A 86 22.62 12.17 -10.47
CA SER A 86 23.05 11.55 -11.74
C SER A 86 21.85 11.23 -12.62
N ARG A 87 20.80 10.59 -12.08
CA ARG A 87 19.60 10.26 -12.85
C ARG A 87 18.88 11.48 -13.42
N LEU A 88 18.86 12.59 -12.69
CA LEU A 88 18.33 13.86 -13.18
C LEU A 88 19.18 14.43 -14.31
N GLN A 89 20.51 14.37 -14.18
CA GLN A 89 21.46 14.88 -15.19
C GLN A 89 21.48 14.04 -16.48
N ASP A 90 21.30 12.72 -16.36
CA ASP A 90 21.27 11.78 -17.48
C ASP A 90 19.91 11.75 -18.20
N SER A 91 18.91 12.50 -17.70
CA SER A 91 17.57 12.57 -18.28
C SER A 91 17.61 13.26 -19.65
N PRO A 92 16.96 12.71 -20.70
CA PRO A 92 17.07 13.19 -22.09
C PRO A 92 16.38 14.54 -22.36
N VAL A 93 15.93 15.27 -21.34
CA VAL A 93 15.20 16.53 -21.50
C VAL A 93 16.17 17.71 -21.37
N THR A 94 16.47 18.35 -22.50
CA THR A 94 17.12 19.67 -22.55
C THR A 94 16.04 20.76 -22.56
N GLY A 95 15.76 21.40 -21.43
CA GLY A 95 14.87 22.56 -21.43
C GLY A 95 14.28 22.95 -20.07
N VAL A 96 14.87 24.01 -19.49
CA VAL A 96 14.43 24.86 -18.38
C VAL A 96 12.99 24.60 -17.87
N SER A 97 12.90 24.22 -16.58
CA SER A 97 11.73 24.10 -15.69
C SER A 97 11.18 22.68 -15.46
N HIS A 98 10.21 22.52 -14.54
CA HIS A 98 9.61 21.30 -13.94
C HIS A 98 9.46 20.05 -14.85
N SER A 99 9.51 20.21 -16.16
CA SER A 99 9.50 19.17 -17.19
C SER A 99 10.68 18.18 -17.13
N GLU A 100 11.84 18.56 -16.61
CA GLU A 100 13.05 17.70 -16.58
C GLU A 100 12.95 16.57 -15.53
N ARG A 101 12.19 16.81 -14.45
CA ARG A 101 12.03 15.86 -13.33
C ARG A 101 10.99 14.77 -13.61
N TYR A 102 10.01 15.07 -14.46
CA TYR A 102 8.86 14.20 -14.68
C TYR A 102 9.25 12.80 -15.21
N PRO A 103 10.16 12.65 -16.20
CA PRO A 103 10.59 11.32 -16.65
C PRO A 103 11.28 10.49 -15.55
N VAL A 104 12.11 11.12 -14.71
CA VAL A 104 12.80 10.44 -13.60
C VAL A 104 11.80 10.03 -12.52
N GLN A 105 10.82 10.88 -12.22
CA GLN A 105 9.73 10.57 -11.32
C GLN A 105 8.94 9.34 -11.80
N LEU A 106 8.57 9.28 -13.08
CA LEU A 106 7.88 8.13 -13.67
C LEU A 106 8.70 6.83 -13.57
N ALA A 107 10.00 6.91 -13.82
CA ALA A 107 10.89 5.76 -13.69
C ALA A 107 10.95 5.24 -12.26
N LEU A 108 11.12 6.14 -11.27
CA LEU A 108 11.13 5.78 -9.84
C LEU A 108 9.79 5.19 -9.39
N ILE A 109 8.66 5.72 -9.87
CA ILE A 109 7.34 5.18 -9.58
C ILE A 109 7.19 3.76 -10.15
N SER A 110 7.59 3.59 -11.41
CA SER A 110 7.53 2.29 -12.08
C SER A 110 8.36 1.22 -11.36
N GLU A 111 9.47 1.58 -10.71
CA GLU A 111 10.30 0.65 -9.94
C GLU A 111 9.53 0.03 -8.75
N PHE A 112 8.76 0.80 -7.97
CA PHE A 112 8.01 0.23 -6.84
C PHE A 112 6.70 -0.42 -7.28
N VAL A 113 6.01 0.14 -8.28
CA VAL A 113 4.75 -0.42 -8.81
C VAL A 113 5.00 -1.76 -9.53
N GLY A 114 6.19 -1.96 -10.10
CA GLY A 114 6.53 -3.15 -10.87
C GLY A 114 6.29 -4.48 -10.14
N ARG A 115 6.48 -4.51 -8.81
CA ARG A 115 6.27 -5.72 -7.98
C ARG A 115 4.83 -5.91 -7.52
N TRP A 116 3.96 -4.91 -7.66
CA TRP A 116 2.59 -4.97 -7.12
C TRP A 116 1.75 -6.04 -7.80
N ARG A 117 1.99 -6.31 -9.09
CA ARG A 117 1.29 -7.39 -9.81
C ARG A 117 1.47 -8.73 -9.11
N GLU A 118 2.69 -9.07 -8.72
CA GLU A 118 3.02 -10.34 -8.08
C GLU A 118 2.32 -10.46 -6.71
N TYR A 119 2.33 -9.39 -5.92
CA TYR A 119 1.67 -9.38 -4.60
C TYR A 119 0.14 -9.43 -4.70
N ILE A 120 -0.45 -8.79 -5.71
CA ILE A 120 -1.90 -8.83 -5.95
C ILE A 120 -2.33 -10.25 -6.33
N ILE A 121 -1.62 -10.89 -7.26
CA ILE A 121 -1.89 -12.28 -7.68
C ILE A 121 -1.70 -13.21 -6.48
N GLY A 122 -0.59 -13.08 -5.74
CA GLY A 122 -0.33 -13.88 -4.54
C GLY A 122 -1.37 -13.71 -3.44
N CYS A 123 -1.96 -12.51 -3.30
CA CYS A 123 -3.07 -12.27 -2.38
C CYS A 123 -4.32 -13.07 -2.77
N LEU A 124 -4.73 -13.01 -4.03
CA LEU A 124 -5.86 -13.78 -4.54
C LEU A 124 -5.61 -15.28 -4.44
N ASP A 125 -4.40 -15.74 -4.79
CA ASP A 125 -4.06 -17.17 -4.73
C ASP A 125 -4.15 -17.72 -3.30
N ARG A 126 -3.68 -16.99 -2.29
CA ARG A 126 -3.82 -17.39 -0.88
C ARG A 126 -5.29 -17.48 -0.45
N ILE A 127 -6.13 -16.53 -0.88
CA ILE A 127 -7.57 -16.57 -0.62
C ILE A 127 -8.24 -17.75 -1.34
N HIS A 128 -7.89 -17.97 -2.60
CA HIS A 128 -8.39 -19.07 -3.42
C HIS A 128 -8.05 -20.43 -2.80
N LEU A 129 -6.79 -20.65 -2.41
CA LEU A 129 -6.36 -21.88 -1.74
C LEU A 129 -7.16 -22.12 -0.45
N GLY A 130 -7.29 -21.11 0.39
CA GLY A 130 -8.07 -21.21 1.62
C GLY A 130 -9.55 -21.54 1.37
N LEU A 131 -10.16 -20.96 0.34
CA LEU A 131 -11.55 -21.27 -0.04
C LEU A 131 -11.66 -22.71 -0.57
N CYS A 132 -10.75 -23.15 -1.43
CA CYS A 132 -10.71 -24.52 -1.95
C CYS A 132 -10.55 -25.56 -0.84
N GLU A 133 -9.74 -25.30 0.18
CA GLU A 133 -9.61 -26.16 1.36
C GLU A 133 -10.92 -26.26 2.16
N ILE A 134 -11.59 -25.13 2.40
CA ILE A 134 -12.89 -25.08 3.10
C ILE A 134 -13.95 -25.85 2.31
N LEU A 135 -14.05 -25.61 1.00
CA LEU A 135 -15.01 -26.28 0.13
C LEU A 135 -14.77 -27.79 0.15
N ASN A 136 -13.53 -28.22 -0.04
CA ASN A 136 -13.18 -29.63 -0.06
C ASN A 136 -13.55 -30.33 1.24
N LYS A 137 -13.21 -29.73 2.39
CA LYS A 137 -13.54 -30.26 3.71
C LYS A 137 -15.05 -30.32 3.94
N THR A 138 -15.77 -29.28 3.53
CA THR A 138 -17.22 -29.18 3.75
C THR A 138 -17.98 -30.18 2.90
N VAL A 139 -17.58 -30.40 1.63
CA VAL A 139 -18.21 -31.40 0.75
C VAL A 139 -18.05 -32.80 1.32
N CYS A 140 -16.85 -33.17 1.77
CA CYS A 140 -16.60 -34.49 2.37
C CYS A 140 -17.39 -34.75 3.65
N ASN A 141 -17.72 -33.70 4.40
CA ASN A 141 -18.48 -33.83 5.65
C ASN A 141 -19.99 -33.90 5.41
N HIS A 142 -20.49 -33.30 4.33
CA HIS A 142 -21.92 -33.25 4.01
C HIS A 142 -22.40 -34.46 3.22
N PHE A 143 -21.63 -34.86 2.22
CA PHE A 143 -22.01 -35.93 1.32
C PHE A 143 -21.24 -37.20 1.67
N GLY A 144 -21.95 -38.31 1.85
CA GLY A 144 -21.34 -39.63 2.09
C GLY A 144 -21.07 -40.44 0.83
N ASP A 145 -21.74 -40.10 -0.28
CA ASP A 145 -21.62 -40.78 -1.56
C ASP A 145 -20.45 -40.20 -2.37
N SER A 146 -19.50 -41.07 -2.74
CA SER A 146 -18.32 -40.67 -3.52
C SER A 146 -18.65 -40.07 -4.88
N LYS A 147 -19.75 -40.48 -5.52
CA LYS A 147 -20.18 -39.94 -6.81
C LYS A 147 -20.68 -38.51 -6.65
N VAL A 148 -21.56 -38.28 -5.67
CA VAL A 148 -22.11 -36.95 -5.35
C VAL A 148 -21.00 -35.98 -4.93
N ILE A 149 -20.02 -36.44 -4.14
CA ILE A 149 -18.83 -35.65 -3.79
C ILE A 149 -18.08 -35.19 -5.04
N VAL A 150 -17.82 -36.10 -5.98
CA VAL A 150 -17.06 -35.79 -7.19
C VAL A 150 -17.82 -34.81 -8.08
N GLU A 151 -19.11 -35.05 -8.32
CA GLU A 151 -19.95 -34.16 -9.12
C GLU A 151 -20.05 -32.76 -8.51
N THR A 152 -20.31 -32.66 -7.20
CA THR A 152 -20.36 -31.39 -6.47
C THR A 152 -19.03 -30.64 -6.57
N ARG A 153 -17.90 -31.33 -6.39
CA ARG A 153 -16.57 -30.73 -6.54
C ARG A 153 -16.36 -30.16 -7.93
N MET A 154 -16.69 -30.92 -8.97
CA MET A 154 -16.51 -30.47 -10.36
C MET A 154 -17.27 -29.17 -10.62
N ILE A 155 -18.56 -29.11 -10.24
CA ILE A 155 -19.40 -27.92 -10.45
C ILE A 155 -18.85 -26.71 -9.68
N MET A 156 -18.48 -26.90 -8.41
CA MET A 156 -17.95 -25.80 -7.60
C MET A 156 -16.58 -25.30 -8.10
N TYR A 157 -15.68 -26.22 -8.48
CA TYR A 157 -14.35 -25.86 -8.94
C TYR A 157 -14.38 -25.24 -10.34
N GLU A 158 -15.32 -25.62 -11.20
CA GLU A 158 -15.56 -24.92 -12.46
C GLU A 158 -15.99 -23.47 -12.19
N GLU A 159 -16.98 -23.25 -11.34
CA GLU A 159 -17.48 -21.91 -11.03
C GLU A 159 -16.42 -21.02 -10.36
N ILE A 160 -15.68 -21.54 -9.38
CA ILE A 160 -14.68 -20.75 -8.65
C ILE A 160 -13.49 -20.37 -9.56
N GLU A 161 -13.07 -21.23 -10.49
CA GLU A 161 -12.01 -20.90 -11.44
C GLU A 161 -12.47 -19.87 -12.48
N LEU A 162 -13.71 -19.96 -12.96
CA LEU A 162 -14.30 -18.94 -13.84
C LEU A 162 -14.28 -17.56 -13.18
N ARG A 163 -14.70 -17.49 -11.91
CA ARG A 163 -14.67 -16.24 -11.13
C ARG A 163 -13.27 -15.75 -10.86
N ARG A 164 -12.35 -16.66 -10.51
CA ARG A 164 -10.94 -16.32 -10.31
C ARG A 164 -10.34 -15.69 -11.56
N ALA A 165 -10.60 -16.26 -12.74
CA ALA A 165 -10.10 -15.72 -14.00
C ALA A 165 -10.64 -14.31 -14.27
N ALA A 166 -11.93 -14.06 -14.02
CA ALA A 166 -12.54 -12.73 -14.18
C ALA A 166 -11.93 -11.70 -13.22
N VAL A 167 -11.78 -12.05 -11.94
CA VAL A 167 -11.18 -11.18 -10.92
C VAL A 167 -9.70 -10.92 -11.22
N LEU A 168 -8.94 -11.92 -11.67
CA LEU A 168 -7.55 -11.73 -12.10
C LEU A 168 -7.46 -10.70 -13.23
N GLN A 169 -8.32 -10.83 -14.25
CA GLN A 169 -8.34 -9.90 -15.38
C GLN A 169 -8.59 -8.45 -14.94
N GLU A 170 -9.51 -8.25 -13.99
CA GLU A 170 -9.77 -6.93 -13.40
C GLU A 170 -8.55 -6.41 -12.64
N LEU A 171 -7.99 -7.24 -11.75
CA LEU A 171 -6.87 -6.89 -10.86
C LEU A 171 -5.55 -6.61 -11.61
N GLU A 172 -5.30 -7.25 -12.76
CA GLU A 172 -4.09 -7.05 -13.57
C GLU A 172 -3.94 -5.63 -14.15
N SER A 173 -5.05 -4.89 -14.24
CA SER A 173 -5.03 -3.51 -14.74
C SER A 173 -4.49 -2.50 -13.72
N PHE A 174 -4.62 -2.79 -12.41
CA PHE A 174 -4.33 -1.83 -11.34
C PHE A 174 -2.88 -1.35 -11.28
N PRO A 175 -1.87 -2.23 -11.31
CA PRO A 175 -0.48 -1.77 -11.32
C PRO A 175 -0.19 -0.87 -12.52
N LYS A 176 -0.79 -1.12 -13.68
CA LYS A 176 -0.56 -0.29 -14.88
C LYS A 176 -1.13 1.12 -14.70
N MET A 177 -2.29 1.24 -14.04
CA MET A 177 -2.91 2.54 -13.75
C MET A 177 -2.05 3.38 -12.80
N GLU A 178 -1.30 2.74 -11.90
CA GLU A 178 -0.50 3.41 -10.87
C GLU A 178 0.91 3.82 -11.34
N GLN A 179 1.32 3.45 -12.56
CA GLN A 179 2.60 3.86 -13.16
C GLN A 179 2.65 5.36 -13.49
N LEU A 180 1.48 5.97 -13.73
CA LEU A 180 1.35 7.40 -14.01
C LEU A 180 0.82 8.10 -12.76
N PRO A 181 1.60 9.01 -12.13
CA PRO A 181 1.20 9.66 -10.91
C PRO A 181 -0.02 10.56 -11.14
N PHE A 182 -1.16 10.15 -10.59
CA PHE A 182 -2.39 10.92 -10.62
C PHE A 182 -3.20 10.72 -9.34
N THR A 183 -3.74 11.83 -8.82
CA THR A 183 -4.67 11.77 -7.69
C THR A 183 -5.53 13.03 -7.64
N GLN A 184 -6.82 12.85 -7.36
CA GLN A 184 -7.72 13.97 -7.06
C GLN A 184 -7.57 14.43 -5.60
N ASN A 185 -6.95 13.63 -4.73
CA ASN A 185 -6.63 14.00 -3.36
C ASN A 185 -5.37 14.88 -3.31
N SER A 186 -5.39 15.98 -4.06
CA SER A 186 -4.26 16.90 -4.24
C SER A 186 -3.79 17.52 -2.92
N TRP A 187 -4.73 17.82 -2.02
CA TRP A 187 -4.43 18.33 -0.68
C TRP A 187 -3.61 17.33 0.15
N GLN A 188 -3.98 16.04 0.08
CA GLN A 188 -3.29 14.98 0.81
C GLN A 188 -1.91 14.74 0.23
N LEU A 189 -1.78 14.75 -1.11
CA LEU A 189 -0.48 14.63 -1.78
C LEU A 189 0.45 15.77 -1.37
N SER A 190 -0.04 17.01 -1.38
CA SER A 190 0.74 18.18 -0.96
C SER A 190 1.19 18.07 0.50
N SER A 191 0.30 17.63 1.39
CA SER A 191 0.63 17.42 2.80
C SER A 191 1.70 16.34 2.99
N LEU A 192 1.56 15.19 2.33
CA LEU A 192 2.53 14.08 2.41
C LEU A 192 3.89 14.49 1.84
N ARG A 193 3.91 15.16 0.68
CA ARG A 193 5.13 15.73 0.10
C ARG A 193 5.84 16.65 1.11
N GLN A 194 5.10 17.57 1.73
CA GLN A 194 5.68 18.48 2.71
C GLN A 194 6.26 17.73 3.93
N GLN A 195 5.55 16.72 4.43
CA GLN A 195 6.01 15.90 5.56
C GLN A 195 7.30 15.14 5.22
N TRP A 196 7.35 14.49 4.06
CA TRP A 196 8.55 13.78 3.60
C TRP A 196 9.72 14.72 3.38
N LEU A 197 9.49 15.86 2.72
CA LEU A 197 10.53 16.86 2.49
C LEU A 197 11.11 17.38 3.82
N GLN A 198 10.25 17.69 4.79
CA GLN A 198 10.69 18.12 6.12
C GLN A 198 11.54 17.04 6.81
N ARG A 199 11.11 15.78 6.76
CA ARG A 199 11.88 14.65 7.31
C ARG A 199 13.27 14.56 6.69
N TYR A 200 13.37 14.64 5.36
CA TYR A 200 14.65 14.55 4.67
C TYR A 200 15.57 15.74 4.97
N VAL A 201 15.03 16.96 4.98
CA VAL A 201 15.81 18.16 5.32
C VAL A 201 16.33 18.12 6.74
N ASN A 202 15.52 17.67 7.71
CA ASN A 202 15.93 17.57 9.11
C ASN A 202 17.01 16.50 9.29
N ALA A 203 16.79 15.30 8.77
CA ALA A 203 17.74 14.19 8.86
C ALA A 203 19.10 14.55 8.21
N ARG A 204 19.09 15.33 7.14
CA ARG A 204 20.30 15.85 6.49
C ARG A 204 21.00 16.93 7.31
N ALA A 205 20.26 17.85 7.90
CA ALA A 205 20.81 18.91 8.75
C ALA A 205 21.48 18.34 10.02
N GLU A 206 20.92 17.28 10.59
CA GLU A 206 21.51 16.56 11.72
C GLU A 206 22.83 15.88 11.35
N HIS A 207 22.90 15.24 10.18
CA HIS A 207 24.09 14.50 9.73
C HIS A 207 25.25 15.41 9.30
N ILE A 208 24.98 16.57 8.69
CA ILE A 208 26.03 17.50 8.22
C ILE A 208 26.70 18.25 9.40
N ALA A 209 26.39 17.92 10.65
CA ALA A 209 26.82 18.66 11.85
C ALA A 209 26.51 20.16 11.69
N ASN A 210 25.22 20.48 11.44
CA ASN A 210 24.79 21.86 11.46
C ASN A 210 24.82 22.38 12.92
N PRO A 211 25.49 23.52 13.22
CA PRO A 211 25.46 24.14 14.56
C PRO A 211 24.06 24.54 15.04
N TRP A 212 23.07 24.45 14.15
CA TRP A 212 21.67 24.83 14.36
C TRP A 212 20.81 23.57 14.29
N LYS A 213 20.71 22.86 15.42
CA LYS A 213 19.68 21.83 15.60
C LYS A 213 18.32 22.49 15.77
N CYS A 214 17.47 22.40 14.75
CA CYS A 214 16.04 22.60 14.93
C CYS A 214 15.45 21.24 15.33
N ASP A 215 15.26 21.01 16.62
CA ASP A 215 14.63 19.80 17.14
C ASP A 215 13.12 19.85 16.82
N LEU A 216 12.77 19.39 15.62
CA LEU A 216 11.40 19.27 15.14
C LEU A 216 11.01 17.79 15.19
N SER A 217 10.88 17.23 16.39
CA SER A 217 10.20 15.95 16.54
C SER A 217 8.72 16.18 16.86
N PRO A 218 7.78 15.98 15.92
CA PRO A 218 6.52 15.35 16.26
C PRO A 218 6.77 13.85 16.26
N ARG A 219 6.73 13.23 17.44
CA ARG A 219 6.53 11.78 17.55
C ARG A 219 5.23 11.47 16.78
N PRO A 220 5.25 10.70 15.68
CA PRO A 220 4.01 10.36 15.02
C PRO A 220 3.26 9.38 15.92
N ALA A 221 2.17 9.83 16.53
CA ALA A 221 1.12 8.91 16.93
C ALA A 221 0.57 8.32 15.61
N LEU A 222 0.91 7.06 15.38
CA LEU A 222 0.24 6.23 14.38
C LEU A 222 -1.27 6.26 14.70
N PHE A 223 -2.05 6.82 13.78
CA PHE A 223 -3.52 6.83 13.76
C PHE A 223 -4.17 7.45 15.02
N ASP A 224 -4.39 8.76 15.02
CA ASP A 224 -5.58 9.30 15.70
C ASP A 224 -6.10 10.58 15.03
N THR A 225 -7.39 10.58 14.72
CA THR A 225 -8.12 11.68 14.10
C THR A 225 -8.51 12.70 15.16
N GLY A 226 -7.76 13.81 15.29
CA GLY A 226 -8.18 14.89 16.20
C GLY A 226 -7.26 16.10 16.20
N ARG A 227 -7.76 17.19 15.61
CA ARG A 227 -7.38 18.61 15.79
C ARG A 227 -5.97 18.92 16.32
N VAL A 228 -5.10 19.42 15.43
CA VAL A 228 -3.80 20.00 15.81
C VAL A 228 -4.00 21.46 16.26
N HIS A 229 -3.69 21.76 17.52
CA HIS A 229 -3.45 23.11 18.01
C HIS A 229 -2.04 23.55 17.63
N MET A 230 -1.94 24.76 17.08
CA MET A 230 -0.69 25.45 16.76
C MET A 230 -0.02 25.89 18.07
N HIS A 231 1.15 25.32 18.41
CA HIS A 231 1.94 25.74 19.56
C HIS A 231 3.34 26.23 19.15
N ASN A 232 3.79 27.24 19.88
CA ASN A 232 4.87 28.17 19.57
C ASN A 232 6.27 27.56 19.44
N PHE A 233 7.06 28.20 18.57
CA PHE A 233 8.45 27.93 18.18
C PHE A 233 9.47 28.41 19.21
N THR A 234 10.47 27.59 19.56
CA THR A 234 11.67 28.00 20.32
C THR A 234 12.94 27.46 19.67
N VAL A 235 13.87 28.36 19.34
CA VAL A 235 15.19 28.03 18.73
C VAL A 235 16.25 28.00 19.81
N SER A 236 16.99 26.89 19.93
CA SER A 236 18.22 26.85 20.72
C SER A 236 19.40 27.25 19.84
N ALA A 237 19.72 28.53 19.85
CA ALA A 237 20.93 29.09 19.25
C ALA A 237 21.74 29.79 20.34
N ASN A 238 23.07 29.80 20.22
CA ASN A 238 23.91 30.62 21.09
C ASN A 238 23.51 32.10 20.93
N SER A 239 22.73 32.60 21.91
CA SER A 239 22.06 33.91 21.89
C SER A 239 23.00 35.06 21.49
N ALA A 240 24.24 35.03 21.96
CA ALA A 240 25.25 36.06 21.68
C ALA A 240 25.59 36.18 20.17
N VAL A 241 25.81 35.05 19.49
CA VAL A 241 26.16 35.04 18.06
C VAL A 241 25.01 35.56 17.20
N VAL A 242 23.77 35.21 17.56
CA VAL A 242 22.57 35.70 16.89
C VAL A 242 22.45 37.22 17.03
N THR A 243 22.68 37.76 18.23
CA THR A 243 22.61 39.21 18.48
C THR A 243 23.67 39.98 17.70
N ASP A 244 24.89 39.44 17.62
CA ASP A 244 25.99 40.06 16.87
C ASP A 244 25.69 40.11 15.35
N VAL A 245 25.14 39.01 14.80
CA VAL A 245 24.75 38.94 13.38
C VAL A 245 23.61 39.91 13.06
N LEU A 246 22.57 39.97 13.89
CA LEU A 246 21.46 40.92 13.70
C LEU A 246 21.95 42.37 13.78
N THR A 247 22.87 42.66 14.69
CA THR A 247 23.48 43.99 14.85
C THR A 247 24.31 44.37 13.61
N GLY A 248 25.10 43.44 13.07
CA GLY A 248 25.84 43.64 11.82
C GLY A 248 24.93 43.88 10.61
N LEU A 249 23.82 43.15 10.51
CA LEU A 249 22.83 43.35 9.44
C LEU A 249 22.12 44.70 9.54
N HIS A 250 21.83 45.15 10.77
CA HIS A 250 21.29 46.48 11.02
C HIS A 250 22.27 47.59 10.58
N GLN A 251 23.57 47.43 10.87
CA GLN A 251 24.61 48.36 10.42
C GLN A 251 24.76 48.42 8.89
N LEU A 252 24.39 47.35 8.18
CA LEU A 252 24.34 47.30 6.72
C LEU A 252 23.03 47.85 6.13
N GLY A 253 22.13 48.40 6.96
CA GLY A 253 20.88 49.02 6.53
C GLY A 253 19.70 48.05 6.41
N TYR A 254 19.82 46.82 6.89
CA TYR A 254 18.70 45.88 6.99
C TYR A 254 17.97 46.06 8.32
N GLU A 255 16.96 46.93 8.32
CA GLU A 255 16.14 47.22 9.49
C GLU A 255 15.04 46.16 9.71
N ASN A 256 14.63 45.95 10.97
CA ASN A 256 13.52 45.07 11.40
C ASN A 256 13.70 43.56 11.15
N LEU A 257 14.92 43.05 10.99
CA LEU A 257 15.16 41.61 10.90
C LEU A 257 15.04 40.92 12.26
N THR A 258 14.33 39.80 12.30
CA THR A 258 14.17 38.94 13.47
C THR A 258 15.01 37.67 13.34
N LEU A 259 15.16 36.91 14.43
CA LEU A 259 15.79 35.58 14.38
C LEU A 259 15.08 34.64 13.37
N ALA A 260 13.77 34.77 13.20
CA ALA A 260 13.03 34.01 12.21
C ALA A 260 13.44 34.35 10.76
N ASP A 261 13.88 35.60 10.51
CA ASP A 261 14.36 36.02 9.20
C ASP A 261 15.76 35.50 8.90
N LEU A 262 16.59 35.29 9.93
CA LEU A 262 17.90 34.63 9.75
C LEU A 262 17.77 33.20 9.25
N ALA A 263 16.67 32.50 9.58
CA ALA A 263 16.39 31.18 9.03
C ALA A 263 16.22 31.19 7.50
N ARG A 264 15.86 32.34 6.92
CA ARG A 264 15.73 32.54 5.46
C ARG A 264 17.08 32.79 4.77
N LEU A 265 18.14 33.09 5.53
CA LEU A 265 19.51 33.29 5.03
C LEU A 265 20.28 31.96 4.89
N LYS A 266 19.66 30.82 5.20
CA LYS A 266 20.28 29.51 4.98
C LYS A 266 20.56 29.35 3.49
N PRO A 267 21.82 29.11 3.06
CA PRO A 267 22.09 28.78 1.68
C PRO A 267 21.25 27.56 1.29
N SER A 268 20.61 27.63 0.13
CA SER A 268 19.81 26.51 -0.39
C SER A 268 20.70 25.27 -0.44
N ASP A 269 20.17 24.14 0.03
CA ASP A 269 20.89 22.87 -0.06
C ASP A 269 21.23 22.58 -1.53
N ALA A 270 22.46 22.14 -1.78
CA ALA A 270 22.94 21.79 -3.11
C ALA A 270 22.20 20.58 -3.73
N TYR A 271 21.44 19.85 -2.92
CA TYR A 271 20.60 18.71 -3.31
C TYR A 271 19.09 18.95 -3.06
N LYS A 272 18.67 20.22 -3.02
CA LYS A 272 17.26 20.58 -2.79
C LYS A 272 16.32 19.89 -3.79
N GLU A 273 16.71 19.79 -5.05
CA GLU A 273 15.85 19.23 -6.11
C GLU A 273 15.63 17.73 -5.95
N GLU A 274 16.67 17.01 -5.53
CA GLU A 274 16.67 15.59 -5.26
C GLU A 274 15.84 15.27 -4.01
N LEU A 275 15.93 16.11 -2.98
CA LEU A 275 15.09 16.01 -1.78
C LEU A 275 13.60 16.26 -2.10
N GLU A 276 13.30 17.24 -2.97
CA GLU A 276 11.94 17.48 -3.45
C GLU A 276 11.42 16.30 -4.28
N LEU A 277 12.23 15.76 -5.20
CA LEU A 277 11.87 14.59 -6.01
C LEU A 277 11.60 13.36 -5.13
N ALA A 278 12.47 13.07 -4.17
CA ALA A 278 12.28 11.97 -3.22
C ALA A 278 10.97 12.12 -2.45
N ALA A 279 10.66 13.33 -1.99
CA ALA A 279 9.42 13.64 -1.28
C ALA A 279 8.18 13.52 -2.18
N ASP A 280 8.27 13.93 -3.44
CA ASP A 280 7.19 13.79 -4.43
C ASP A 280 6.87 12.31 -4.71
N VAL A 281 7.91 11.51 -4.95
CA VAL A 281 7.77 10.07 -5.20
C VAL A 281 7.21 9.35 -3.97
N ARG A 282 7.71 9.66 -2.76
CA ARG A 282 7.19 9.07 -1.52
C ARG A 282 5.77 9.50 -1.18
N GLY A 283 5.45 10.77 -1.35
CA GLY A 283 4.09 11.26 -1.14
C GLY A 283 3.09 10.58 -2.10
N TYR A 284 3.50 10.34 -3.34
CA TYR A 284 2.68 9.58 -4.28
C TYR A 284 2.56 8.10 -3.89
N PHE A 285 3.68 7.46 -3.50
CA PHE A 285 3.69 6.08 -3.02
C PHE A 285 2.67 5.86 -1.91
N ASP A 286 2.66 6.71 -0.87
CA ASP A 286 1.74 6.55 0.28
C ASP A 286 0.26 6.57 -0.15
N ILE A 287 -0.08 7.44 -1.10
CA ILE A 287 -1.44 7.53 -1.64
C ILE A 287 -1.78 6.29 -2.49
N ALA A 288 -0.90 5.92 -3.42
CA ALA A 288 -1.12 4.80 -4.32
C ALA A 288 -1.19 3.48 -3.55
N ALA A 289 -0.30 3.27 -2.58
CA ALA A 289 -0.30 2.11 -1.70
C ALA A 289 -1.60 2.03 -0.89
N ALA A 290 -2.06 3.15 -0.30
CA ALA A 290 -3.32 3.20 0.42
C ALA A 290 -4.53 2.78 -0.45
N ARG A 291 -4.57 3.23 -1.72
CA ARG A 291 -5.62 2.79 -2.66
C ARG A 291 -5.56 1.29 -2.93
N VAL A 292 -4.38 0.77 -3.25
CA VAL A 292 -4.22 -0.63 -3.64
C VAL A 292 -4.54 -1.59 -2.50
N ILE A 293 -4.12 -1.26 -1.26
CA ILE A 293 -4.40 -2.11 -0.10
C ILE A 293 -5.89 -2.11 0.30
N ASP A 294 -6.67 -1.14 -0.15
CA ASP A 294 -8.13 -1.10 0.09
C ASP A 294 -8.91 -1.73 -1.07
N ILE A 295 -8.60 -1.32 -2.31
CA ILE A 295 -9.38 -1.73 -3.50
C ILE A 295 -9.19 -3.22 -3.79
N VAL A 296 -7.96 -3.75 -3.70
CA VAL A 296 -7.70 -5.15 -4.05
C VAL A 296 -8.46 -6.11 -3.11
N PRO A 297 -8.37 -5.99 -1.77
CA PRO A 297 -9.20 -6.80 -0.89
C PRO A 297 -10.71 -6.60 -1.08
N MET A 298 -11.15 -5.39 -1.42
CA MET A 298 -12.57 -5.11 -1.69
C MET A 298 -13.07 -5.88 -2.92
N ILE A 299 -12.32 -5.88 -4.03
CA ILE A 299 -12.64 -6.65 -5.23
C ILE A 299 -12.64 -8.15 -4.93
N ILE A 300 -11.61 -8.66 -4.25
CA ILE A 300 -11.52 -10.08 -3.89
C ILE A 300 -12.70 -10.50 -2.98
N ASN A 301 -13.03 -9.69 -1.98
CA ASN A 301 -14.17 -10.00 -1.11
C ASN A 301 -15.49 -9.98 -1.88
N HIS A 302 -15.70 -8.97 -2.73
CA HIS A 302 -16.99 -8.78 -3.38
C HIS A 302 -17.16 -9.72 -4.58
N HIS A 303 -16.33 -9.56 -5.62
CA HIS A 303 -16.49 -10.24 -6.91
C HIS A 303 -16.07 -11.72 -6.85
N TYR A 304 -15.09 -12.06 -5.99
CA TYR A 304 -14.61 -13.43 -5.89
C TYR A 304 -15.32 -14.23 -4.79
N LEU A 305 -15.25 -13.78 -3.52
CA LEU A 305 -15.82 -14.54 -2.40
C LEU A 305 -17.36 -14.43 -2.33
N ASN A 306 -17.88 -13.22 -2.15
CA ASN A 306 -19.30 -13.02 -1.84
C ASN A 306 -20.19 -13.48 -2.98
N GLU A 307 -19.89 -13.09 -4.23
CA GLU A 307 -20.70 -13.54 -5.36
C GLU A 307 -20.67 -15.06 -5.56
N PHE A 308 -19.54 -15.73 -5.30
CA PHE A 308 -19.48 -17.20 -5.33
C PHE A 308 -20.40 -17.79 -4.24
N LEU A 309 -20.31 -17.29 -3.02
CA LEU A 309 -21.12 -17.76 -1.90
C LEU A 309 -22.63 -17.55 -2.14
N ASP A 310 -23.00 -16.40 -2.71
CA ASP A 310 -24.40 -16.06 -3.02
C ASP A 310 -24.97 -16.95 -4.13
N THR A 311 -24.13 -17.41 -5.07
CA THR A 311 -24.55 -18.26 -6.20
C THR A 311 -24.42 -19.75 -5.94
N LEU A 312 -23.68 -20.17 -4.90
CA LEU A 312 -23.36 -21.57 -4.61
C LEU A 312 -24.59 -22.48 -4.51
N ASN A 313 -25.64 -22.04 -3.82
CA ASN A 313 -26.86 -22.86 -3.71
C ASN A 313 -27.52 -23.03 -5.07
N PHE A 314 -27.63 -21.93 -5.82
CA PHE A 314 -28.29 -21.92 -7.13
C PHE A 314 -27.56 -22.80 -8.15
N ILE A 315 -26.22 -22.74 -8.23
CA ILE A 315 -25.45 -23.54 -9.20
C ILE A 315 -25.60 -25.04 -8.93
N LEU A 316 -25.62 -25.45 -7.66
CA LEU A 316 -25.75 -26.85 -7.27
C LEU A 316 -27.15 -27.39 -7.53
N VAL A 317 -28.19 -26.61 -7.18
CA VAL A 317 -29.59 -27.00 -7.48
C VAL A 317 -29.82 -27.07 -8.99
N LYS A 318 -29.30 -26.12 -9.76
CA LYS A 318 -29.44 -26.11 -11.22
C LYS A 318 -28.78 -27.33 -11.87
N ALA A 319 -27.57 -27.70 -11.42
CA ALA A 319 -26.85 -28.84 -11.96
C ALA A 319 -27.57 -30.18 -11.70
N ASP A 320 -28.24 -30.30 -10.56
CA ASP A 320 -29.07 -31.47 -10.21
C ASP A 320 -30.35 -31.57 -11.06
N VAL A 321 -31.04 -30.45 -11.31
CA VAL A 321 -32.21 -30.42 -12.22
C VAL A 321 -31.86 -30.91 -13.63
N HIS A 322 -30.65 -30.61 -14.11
CA HIS A 322 -30.19 -31.09 -15.42
C HIS A 322 -29.79 -32.57 -15.44
N HIS A 323 -29.35 -33.15 -14.31
CA HIS A 323 -29.05 -34.58 -14.22
C HIS A 323 -30.31 -35.45 -14.05
N ASN A 324 -31.35 -34.94 -13.39
CA ASN A 324 -32.63 -35.65 -13.23
C ASN A 324 -33.55 -35.58 -14.47
N THR A 325 -33.17 -34.82 -15.51
CA THR A 325 -33.94 -34.64 -16.74
C THR A 325 -33.33 -35.29 -17.99
N GLN A 326 -32.23 -36.04 -17.86
CA GLN A 326 -31.60 -36.84 -18.92
C GLN A 326 -31.73 -38.34 -18.65
#